data_AF-A0A7K2QAP3-F1
#
_entry.id   AF-A0A7K2QAP3-F1
#
_cell.length_a   1.000
_cell.length_b   1.000
_cell.length_c   1.000
_cell.angle_alpha   90.00
_cell.angle_beta   90.00
_cell.angle_gamma   90.00
#
_symmetry.space_group_name_H-M   'P 1'
#
loop_
_entity.id
_entity.type
_entity.pdbx_description
1 polymer ?
#
loop_
_entity_poly.entity_id
_entity_poly.type
_entity_poly.pdbx_seq_one_letter_code
_entity_poly.pdbx_strand_id
1 'polypeptide(L)'
;LEALHALGHTGGGAGLPDLGFLGVLLGDGADVGAYVDRVLGPVIAYDARRGTELVRTLEAYFAHGSSLARTKDALHVHVNTVVQRLERIRQIL
;
A
#
# COMPACT_ATOMS: atom_id res chain seq x y z
N LEU A 1 -24.32 -12.66 0.98
CA LEU A 1 -25.08 -11.42 0.65
C LEU A 1 -24.97 -10.37 1.76
N GLU A 2 -25.00 -10.74 3.04
CA GLU A 2 -24.83 -9.79 4.17
C GLU A 2 -23.48 -9.06 4.22
N ALA A 3 -22.37 -9.73 3.89
CA ALA A 3 -21.04 -9.11 3.92
C ALA A 3 -20.89 -7.94 2.92
N LEU A 4 -21.57 -7.99 1.77
CA LEU A 4 -21.55 -6.93 0.77
C LEU A 4 -22.34 -5.69 1.22
N HIS A 5 -23.44 -5.89 1.95
CA HIS A 5 -24.20 -4.79 2.55
C HIS A 5 -23.46 -4.12 3.71
N ALA A 6 -22.71 -4.88 4.52
CA ALA A 6 -21.90 -4.32 5.60
C ALA A 6 -20.74 -3.42 5.10
N LEU A 7 -20.32 -3.60 3.84
CA LEU A 7 -19.24 -2.83 3.19
C LEU A 7 -19.75 -1.63 2.36
N GLY A 8 -21.03 -1.27 2.46
CA GLY A 8 -21.58 -0.05 1.87
C GLY A 8 -21.73 -0.05 0.34
N HIS A 9 -21.62 -1.20 -0.31
CA HIS A 9 -21.73 -1.32 -1.77
C HIS A 9 -23.12 -1.80 -2.16
N THR A 10 -24.04 -0.86 -2.39
CA THR A 10 -25.39 -1.12 -2.88
C THR A 10 -25.41 -1.10 -4.40
N GLY A 11 -25.44 -2.28 -5.02
CA GLY A 11 -25.81 -2.45 -6.43
C GLY A 11 -24.63 -2.71 -7.37
N GLY A 12 -24.47 -3.98 -7.74
CA GLY A 12 -23.39 -4.48 -8.61
C GLY A 12 -22.59 -5.52 -7.85
N GLY A 13 -22.61 -6.78 -8.32
CA GLY A 13 -21.85 -7.85 -7.66
C GLY A 13 -20.37 -7.52 -7.67
N ALA A 14 -19.84 -7.01 -6.56
CA ALA A 14 -18.41 -6.86 -6.36
C ALA A 14 -17.81 -8.26 -6.32
N GLY A 15 -16.92 -8.58 -7.26
CA GLY A 15 -16.11 -9.78 -7.16
C GLY A 15 -15.17 -9.64 -5.96
N LEU A 16 -14.65 -10.76 -5.42
CA LEU A 16 -13.61 -10.70 -4.40
C LEU A 16 -12.44 -9.74 -4.74
N PRO A 17 -11.97 -9.60 -6.00
CA PRO A 17 -10.91 -8.65 -6.35
C PRO A 17 -11.26 -7.18 -6.04
N ASP A 18 -12.54 -6.83 -6.04
CA ASP A 18 -13.03 -5.46 -5.82
C ASP A 18 -13.09 -5.11 -4.31
N LEU A 19 -12.98 -6.11 -3.44
CA LEU A 19 -12.97 -5.96 -1.97
C LEU A 19 -11.58 -5.61 -1.40
N GLY A 20 -10.59 -5.35 -2.26
CA GLY A 20 -9.23 -5.01 -1.84
C GLY A 20 -8.59 -6.13 -1.01
N PHE A 21 -7.95 -5.76 0.11
CA PHE A 21 -7.31 -6.73 1.02
C PHE A 21 -8.31 -7.75 1.60
N LEU A 22 -9.57 -7.37 1.80
CA LEU A 22 -10.59 -8.30 2.31
C LEU A 22 -10.89 -9.42 1.31
N GLY A 23 -10.82 -9.12 0.02
CA GLY A 23 -10.89 -10.13 -1.04
C GLY A 23 -9.75 -11.14 -0.97
N VAL A 24 -8.56 -10.69 -0.56
CA VAL A 24 -7.40 -11.56 -0.33
C VAL A 24 -7.60 -12.44 0.89
N LEU A 25 -8.07 -11.86 2.00
CA LEU A 25 -8.23 -12.58 3.26
C LEU A 25 -9.36 -13.62 3.22
N LEU A 26 -10.41 -13.36 2.44
CA LEU A 26 -11.63 -14.19 2.38
C LEU A 26 -11.67 -15.15 1.19
N GLY A 27 -10.76 -15.02 0.23
CA GLY A 27 -10.76 -15.81 -1.00
C GLY A 27 -9.90 -17.07 -0.90
N ASP A 28 -10.54 -18.23 -1.04
CA ASP A 28 -9.85 -19.51 -1.26
C ASP A 28 -9.24 -19.48 -2.67
N GLY A 29 -7.96 -19.10 -2.77
CA GLY A 29 -7.26 -18.86 -4.05
C GLY A 29 -7.04 -17.38 -4.41
N ALA A 30 -7.15 -16.45 -3.45
CA ALA A 30 -6.85 -15.06 -3.75
C ALA A 30 -5.37 -14.84 -4.09
N ASP A 31 -5.12 -14.28 -5.28
CA ASP A 31 -3.79 -13.98 -5.77
C ASP A 31 -3.20 -12.77 -5.03
N VAL A 32 -2.44 -13.06 -3.97
CA VAL A 32 -1.69 -12.06 -3.21
C VAL A 32 -0.74 -11.27 -4.11
N GLY A 33 -0.14 -11.94 -5.11
CA GLY A 33 0.77 -11.30 -6.07
C GLY A 33 0.04 -10.24 -6.88
N ALA A 34 -1.09 -10.59 -7.49
CA ALA A 34 -1.91 -9.64 -8.23
C ALA A 34 -2.41 -8.47 -7.36
N TYR A 35 -2.73 -8.72 -6.08
CA TYR A 35 -3.09 -7.64 -5.15
C TYR A 35 -1.91 -6.70 -4.87
N VAL A 36 -0.72 -7.26 -4.58
CA VAL A 36 0.50 -6.49 -4.33
C VAL A 36 0.90 -5.69 -5.58
N ASP A 37 0.85 -6.29 -6.76
CA ASP A 37 1.17 -5.61 -8.01
C ASP A 37 0.20 -4.48 -8.30
N ARG A 38 -1.10 -4.68 -8.02
CA ARG A 38 -2.11 -3.62 -8.17
C ARG A 38 -1.86 -2.45 -7.21
N VAL A 39 -1.52 -2.74 -5.95
CA VAL A 39 -1.36 -1.70 -4.92
C VAL A 39 0.02 -1.05 -5.01
N LEU A 40 1.11 -1.81 -5.00
CA LEU A 40 2.48 -1.28 -4.95
C LEU A 40 3.11 -1.07 -6.34
N GLY A 41 2.58 -1.69 -7.40
CA GLY A 41 3.09 -1.55 -8.77
C GLY A 41 3.26 -0.09 -9.23
N PRO A 42 2.31 0.83 -8.98
CA PRO A 42 2.49 2.25 -9.29
C PRO A 42 3.70 2.88 -8.61
N VAL A 43 3.98 2.53 -7.35
CA VAL A 43 5.11 3.06 -6.57
C VAL A 43 6.43 2.45 -7.05
N ILE A 44 6.46 1.14 -7.30
CA ILE A 44 7.63 0.44 -7.86
C ILE A 44 8.01 1.03 -9.21
N ALA A 45 7.02 1.23 -10.09
CA ALA A 45 7.24 1.83 -11.40
C ALA A 45 7.68 3.30 -11.29
N TYR A 46 7.20 4.04 -10.30
CA TYR A 46 7.65 5.40 -10.04
C TYR A 46 9.12 5.44 -9.60
N ASP A 47 9.51 4.59 -8.64
CA ASP A 47 10.90 4.46 -8.19
C ASP A 47 11.83 4.12 -9.35
N ALA A 48 11.48 3.12 -10.16
CA ALA A 48 12.26 2.71 -11.33
C ALA A 48 12.45 3.85 -12.35
N ARG A 49 11.43 4.69 -12.57
CA ARG A 49 11.50 5.81 -13.51
C ARG A 49 12.25 7.03 -12.97
N ARG A 50 12.18 7.27 -11.66
CA ARG A 50 12.65 8.53 -11.03
C ARG A 50 13.91 8.35 -10.18
N GLY A 51 14.36 7.11 -9.94
CA GLY A 51 15.47 6.82 -9.04
C GLY A 51 15.16 7.19 -7.59
N THR A 52 13.89 7.13 -7.18
CA THR A 52 13.48 7.39 -5.79
C THR A 52 13.55 6.10 -4.96
N GLU A 53 13.45 6.25 -3.65
CA GLU A 53 13.52 5.15 -2.69
C GLU A 53 12.21 5.04 -1.89
N LEU A 54 11.07 5.15 -2.57
CA LEU A 54 9.74 5.17 -1.94
C LEU A 54 9.38 3.79 -1.37
N VAL A 55 9.63 2.71 -2.10
CA VAL A 55 9.39 1.34 -1.64
C VAL A 55 10.21 1.06 -0.38
N ARG A 56 11.51 1.36 -0.41
CA ARG A 56 12.39 1.24 0.77
C ARG A 56 11.90 2.08 1.96
N THR A 57 11.31 3.24 1.68
CA THR A 57 10.74 4.09 2.74
C THR A 57 9.51 3.43 3.38
N LEU A 58 8.64 2.80 2.59
CA LEU A 58 7.49 2.03 3.11
C LEU A 58 7.93 0.82 3.93
N GLU A 59 8.91 0.06 3.45
CA GLU A 59 9.48 -1.09 4.16
C GLU A 59 9.98 -0.68 5.55
N ALA A 60 10.84 0.35 5.62
CA ALA A 60 11.35 0.85 6.89
C ALA A 60 10.23 1.43 7.77
N TYR A 61 9.29 2.16 7.18
CA TYR A 61 8.18 2.77 7.93
C TYR A 61 7.30 1.73 8.62
N PHE A 62 6.88 0.69 7.89
CA PHE A 62 6.06 -0.37 8.47
C PHE A 62 6.85 -1.31 9.39
N ALA A 63 8.12 -1.62 9.07
CA ALA A 63 9.00 -2.40 9.95
C ALA A 63 9.21 -1.72 11.32
N HIS A 64 9.11 -0.39 11.38
CA HIS A 64 9.21 0.38 12.62
C HIS A 64 7.87 0.84 13.19
N GLY A 65 6.77 0.16 12.82
CA GLY A 65 5.44 0.40 13.37
C GLY A 65 4.92 1.79 13.07
N SER A 66 5.14 2.28 11.85
CA SER A 66 4.68 3.59 11.37
C SER A 66 5.28 4.78 12.14
N SER A 67 6.46 4.61 12.76
CA SER A 67 7.14 5.68 13.48
C SER A 67 8.08 6.48 12.57
N LEU A 68 7.75 7.74 12.29
CA LEU A 68 8.61 8.64 11.50
C LEU A 68 10.00 8.81 12.11
N ALA A 69 10.09 8.90 13.44
CA ALA A 69 11.36 9.05 14.14
C ALA A 69 12.25 7.82 13.94
N ARG A 70 11.73 6.61 14.17
CA ARG A 70 12.52 5.38 13.97
C ARG A 70 12.86 5.15 12.50
N THR A 71 11.95 5.52 11.59
CA THR A 71 12.16 5.39 10.14
C THR A 71 13.28 6.31 9.65
N LYS A 72 13.31 7.57 10.12
CA LYS A 72 14.37 8.52 9.71
C LYS A 72 15.75 8.02 10.15
N ASP A 73 15.83 7.45 11.36
CA ASP A 73 17.08 6.96 11.93
C ASP A 73 17.54 5.70 11.18
N ALA A 74 16.63 4.77 10.89
CA ALA A 74 16.93 3.57 10.10
C ALA A 74 17.38 3.89 8.67
N LEU A 75 16.74 4.87 8.02
CA LEU A 75 17.09 5.30 6.67
C LEU A 75 18.25 6.30 6.62
N HIS A 76 18.74 6.77 7.77
CA HIS A 76 19.78 7.81 7.87
C HIS A 76 19.44 9.08 7.07
N VAL A 77 18.17 9.50 7.13
CA VAL A 77 17.68 10.70 6.46
C VAL A 77 17.03 11.65 7.45
N HIS A 78 16.80 12.89 7.02
CA HIS A 78 16.01 13.84 7.81
C HIS A 78 14.53 13.42 7.86
N VAL A 79 13.84 13.69 8.97
CA VAL A 79 12.42 13.34 9.15
C VAL A 79 11.54 13.92 8.04
N ASN A 80 11.83 15.14 7.59
CA ASN A 80 11.10 15.78 6.49
C ASN A 80 11.20 14.98 5.18
N THR A 81 12.33 14.32 4.92
CA THR A 81 12.47 13.45 3.74
C THR A 81 11.53 12.25 3.82
N VAL A 82 11.40 11.64 5.01
CA VAL A 82 10.43 10.54 5.22
C VAL A 82 9.00 11.04 4.96
N VAL A 83 8.62 12.19 5.55
CA VAL A 83 7.29 12.79 5.36
C VAL A 83 7.01 13.08 3.89
N GLN A 84 7.95 13.71 3.18
CA GLN A 84 7.81 14.03 1.75
C GLN A 84 7.66 12.79 0.89
N ARG A 85 8.42 11.72 1.19
CA ARG A 85 8.32 10.45 0.47
C ARG A 85 6.98 9.76 0.72
N LEU A 86 6.50 9.74 1.97
CA LEU A 86 5.18 9.18 2.31
C LEU A 86 4.04 9.97 1.65
N GLU A 87 4.13 11.30 1.62
CA GLU A 87 3.16 12.13 0.92
C GLU A 87 3.20 11.88 -0.59
N ARG A 88 4.39 11.69 -1.17
CA ARG A 88 4.53 11.31 -2.58
C ARG A 88 3.86 9.96 -2.86
N ILE A 89 4.06 8.96 -1.99
CA ILE A 89 3.41 7.66 -2.12
C ILE A 89 1.88 7.82 -2.12
N ARG A 90 1.34 8.61 -1.20
CA ARG A 90 -0.10 8.90 -1.13
C ARG A 90 -0.66 9.59 -2.37
N GLN A 91 0.16 10.27 -3.15
CA GLN A 91 -0.25 10.89 -4.41
C GLN A 91 -0.16 9.95 -5.62
N ILE A 92 0.61 8.86 -5.49
CA ILE A 92 0.80 7.87 -6.55
C ILE A 92 -0.29 6.78 -6.46
N LEU A 93 -0.68 6.43 -5.23
CA LEU A 93 -1.74 5.48 -4.91
C LEU A 93 -3.11 6.16 -4.96
#